data_AF-A0A7V9RNY6-F1
#
_entry.id   AF-A0A7V9RNY6-F1
#
_cell.length_a   1.000
_cell.length_b   1.000
_cell.length_c   1.000
_cell.angle_alpha   90.00
_cell.angle_beta   90.00
_cell.angle_gamma   90.00
#
_symmetry.space_group_name_H-M   'P 1'
#
loop_
_entity.id
_entity.type
_entity.pdbx_description
1 polymer ?
#
loop_
_entity_poly.entity_id
_entity_poly.type
_entity_poly.pdbx_seq_one_letter_code
_entity_poly.pdbx_strand_id
1 'polypeptide(L)'
;MARDRTQRLDVPKDVRRTLRRPDVDPDTVGRFAETFARFMGTARFLAYMTAVVVLWVVWNTVVPGGSRFDAYPFIFLTLVLSLQASYAAPLILLAQNRQEARDRVTQGQDREASARSHADMEFLAREVASLRQGLGEVAT
;
A
#
# COMPACT_ATOMS: atom_id res chain seq x y z
N MET A 1 -13.04 38.05 57.12
CA MET A 1 -12.78 38.37 55.70
C MET A 1 -12.09 37.18 55.05
N ALA A 2 -12.79 36.58 54.09
CA ALA A 2 -12.37 35.43 53.32
C ALA A 2 -11.17 35.78 52.42
N ARG A 3 -10.22 34.85 52.27
CA ARG A 3 -9.42 34.78 51.04
C ARG A 3 -9.43 33.35 50.54
N ASP A 4 -10.26 33.23 49.52
CA ASP A 4 -10.58 32.07 48.74
C ASP A 4 -9.31 31.46 48.14
N ARG A 5 -9.07 30.19 48.44
CA ARG A 5 -7.96 29.40 47.93
C ARG A 5 -8.38 28.91 46.54
N THR A 6 -8.40 29.81 45.57
CA THR A 6 -8.72 29.49 44.17
C THR A 6 -7.61 28.61 43.59
N GLN A 7 -7.82 27.31 43.78
CA GLN A 7 -7.18 26.21 43.13
C GLN A 7 -7.30 26.45 41.61
N ARG A 8 -6.21 26.90 40.98
CA ARG A 8 -6.16 27.11 39.53
C ARG A 8 -6.31 25.76 38.83
N LEU A 9 -7.55 25.47 38.44
CA LEU A 9 -8.03 24.31 37.70
C LEU A 9 -7.93 24.49 36.17
N ASP A 10 -7.02 25.36 35.70
CA ASP A 10 -6.93 25.76 34.28
C ASP A 10 -5.81 25.08 33.49
N VAL A 11 -5.19 24.02 34.01
CA VAL A 11 -4.28 23.22 33.19
C VAL A 11 -5.10 22.09 32.58
N PRO A 12 -5.42 22.13 31.27
CA PRO A 12 -5.93 20.94 30.60
C PRO A 12 -4.88 19.87 30.78
N LYS A 13 -5.20 18.87 31.60
CA LYS A 13 -4.39 17.67 31.78
C LYS A 13 -4.33 17.03 30.41
N ASP A 14 -3.23 17.28 29.69
CA ASP A 14 -2.91 16.63 28.45
C ASP A 14 -2.83 15.14 28.76
N VAL A 15 -3.94 14.43 28.54
CA VAL A 15 -4.00 12.98 28.57
C VAL A 15 -3.26 12.56 27.30
N ARG A 16 -1.93 12.68 27.34
CA ARG A 16 -1.03 12.04 26.39
C ARG A 16 -1.32 10.54 26.53
N ARG A 17 -2.26 10.08 25.70
CA ARG A 17 -2.46 8.66 25.40
C ARG A 17 -1.11 8.15 24.95
N THR A 18 -0.38 7.54 25.88
CA THR A 18 0.77 6.67 25.63
C THR A 18 0.25 5.38 25.00
N LEU A 19 -0.50 5.50 23.91
CA LEU A 19 -0.66 4.40 22.96
C LEU A 19 0.66 4.36 22.22
N ARG A 20 1.62 3.65 22.83
CA ARG A 20 2.82 3.15 22.18
C ARG A 20 2.35 2.46 20.91
N ARG A 21 2.40 3.18 19.79
CA ARG A 21 2.19 2.58 18.47
C ARG A 21 3.17 1.41 18.41
N PRO A 22 2.72 0.18 18.09
CA PRO A 22 3.66 -0.89 17.86
C PRO A 22 4.63 -0.39 16.79
N ASP A 23 5.91 -0.35 17.15
CA ASP A 23 7.03 0.02 16.28
C ASP A 23 7.21 -1.14 15.30
N VAL A 24 6.28 -1.24 14.36
CA VAL A 24 6.36 -2.20 13.26
C VAL A 24 7.41 -1.62 12.33
N ASP A 25 8.61 -2.17 12.43
CA ASP A 25 9.77 -1.77 11.64
C ASP A 25 9.40 -1.73 10.14
N PRO A 26 9.30 -0.52 9.55
CA PRO A 26 8.79 -0.34 8.19
C PRO A 26 9.69 -0.99 7.13
N ASP A 27 10.96 -1.27 7.48
CA ASP A 27 11.96 -1.84 6.59
C ASP A 27 11.79 -3.36 6.41
N THR A 28 11.38 -4.08 7.45
CA THR A 28 11.09 -5.52 7.37
C THR A 28 9.79 -5.80 6.63
N VAL A 29 8.73 -5.06 6.94
CA VAL A 29 7.45 -5.14 6.21
C VAL A 29 7.63 -4.71 4.75
N GLY A 30 8.51 -3.73 4.51
CA GLY A 30 8.76 -3.21 3.17
C GLY A 30 9.39 -4.22 2.22
N ARG A 31 10.41 -4.95 2.67
CA ARG A 31 11.07 -6.01 1.90
C ARG A 31 10.16 -7.22 1.67
N PHE A 32 9.35 -7.58 2.67
CA PHE A 32 8.35 -8.64 2.53
C PHE A 32 7.33 -8.27 1.45
N ALA A 33 6.76 -7.05 1.52
CA ALA A 33 5.78 -6.57 0.55
C ALA A 33 6.33 -6.50 -0.89
N GLU A 34 7.59 -6.12 -1.08
CA GLU A 34 8.22 -6.08 -2.42
C GLU A 34 8.41 -7.48 -3.01
N THR A 35 8.80 -8.46 -2.18
CA THR A 35 8.92 -9.86 -2.59
C THR A 35 7.55 -10.45 -2.88
N PHE A 36 6.56 -10.16 -2.02
CA PHE A 36 5.18 -10.62 -2.17
C PHE A 36 4.50 -10.02 -3.41
N ALA A 37 4.74 -8.75 -3.72
CA ALA A 37 4.23 -8.09 -4.92
C ALA A 37 4.80 -8.71 -6.20
N ARG A 38 6.11 -8.97 -6.24
CA ARG A 38 6.76 -9.69 -7.34
C ARG A 38 6.22 -11.11 -7.51
N PHE A 39 5.92 -11.78 -6.38
CA PHE A 39 5.39 -13.13 -6.37
C PHE A 39 3.93 -13.20 -6.87
N MET A 40 3.04 -12.32 -6.38
CA MET A 40 1.63 -12.28 -6.79
C MET A 40 1.42 -11.81 -8.24
N GLY A 41 2.26 -10.92 -8.75
CA GLY A 41 2.14 -10.39 -10.12
C GLY A 41 2.53 -11.36 -11.24
N THR A 42 3.08 -12.54 -10.90
CA THR A 42 3.60 -13.48 -11.88
C THR A 42 2.68 -14.70 -12.03
N ALA A 43 2.42 -15.16 -13.26
CA ALA A 43 1.64 -16.38 -13.57
C ALA A 43 2.15 -17.66 -12.87
N ARG A 44 3.38 -17.62 -12.34
CA ARG A 44 4.03 -18.68 -11.56
C ARG A 44 3.30 -18.98 -10.24
N PHE A 45 2.68 -17.99 -9.60
CA PHE A 45 1.92 -18.22 -8.35
C PHE A 45 0.71 -19.11 -8.61
N LEU A 46 -0.09 -18.77 -9.63
CA LEU A 46 -1.24 -19.58 -10.04
C LEU A 46 -0.81 -21.00 -10.41
N ALA A 47 0.25 -21.15 -11.19
CA ALA A 47 0.78 -22.47 -11.57
C ALA A 47 1.19 -23.30 -10.34
N TYR A 48 1.86 -22.70 -9.36
CA TYR A 48 2.24 -23.38 -8.12
C TYR A 48 1.01 -23.78 -7.30
N MET A 49 0.04 -22.88 -7.12
CA MET A 49 -1.21 -23.17 -6.41
C MET A 49 -2.00 -24.32 -7.06
N THR A 50 -2.12 -24.31 -8.39
CA THR A 50 -2.76 -25.39 -9.14
C THR A 50 -1.99 -26.70 -8.96
N ALA A 51 -0.65 -26.69 -9.02
CA ALA A 51 0.17 -27.88 -8.83
C ALA A 51 -0.03 -28.50 -7.44
N VAL A 52 -0.11 -27.67 -6.38
CA VAL A 52 -0.38 -28.14 -5.01
C VAL A 52 -1.76 -28.79 -4.92
N VAL A 53 -2.80 -28.17 -5.48
CA VAL A 53 -4.16 -28.73 -5.49
C VAL A 53 -4.21 -30.05 -6.25
N VAL A 54 -3.60 -30.11 -7.44
CA VAL A 54 -3.54 -31.34 -8.25
C VAL A 54 -2.80 -32.43 -7.50
N LEU A 55 -1.63 -32.13 -6.92
CA LEU A 55 -0.84 -33.09 -6.15
C LEU A 55 -1.64 -33.64 -4.96
N TRP A 56 -2.39 -32.79 -4.25
CA TRP A 56 -3.24 -33.19 -3.13
C TRP A 56 -4.35 -34.14 -3.56
N VAL A 57 -5.04 -33.81 -4.65
CA VAL A 57 -6.11 -34.64 -5.21
C VAL A 57 -5.55 -35.97 -5.69
N VAL A 58 -4.44 -35.97 -6.43
CA VAL A 58 -3.77 -37.19 -6.91
C VAL A 58 -3.34 -38.06 -5.73
N TRP A 59 -2.71 -37.48 -4.70
CA TRP A 59 -2.31 -38.21 -3.50
C TRP A 59 -3.49 -38.88 -2.80
N ASN A 60 -4.59 -38.15 -2.59
CA ASN A 60 -5.77 -38.69 -1.89
C ASN A 60 -6.62 -39.65 -2.75
N THR A 61 -6.46 -39.64 -4.07
CA THR A 61 -7.19 -40.54 -4.99
C THR A 61 -6.42 -41.80 -5.34
N VAL A 62 -5.09 -41.71 -5.50
CA VAL A 62 -4.25 -42.83 -5.92
C VAL A 62 -3.94 -43.79 -4.76
N VAL A 63 -3.93 -43.30 -3.51
CA VAL A 63 -3.66 -44.14 -2.32
C VAL A 63 -4.88 -45.05 -2.01
N PRO A 64 -4.78 -46.39 -2.20
CA PRO A 64 -5.84 -47.32 -1.85
C PRO A 64 -5.65 -47.79 -0.40
N GLY A 65 -6.74 -47.84 0.37
CA GLY A 65 -6.73 -48.29 1.77
C GLY A 65 -7.13 -47.19 2.75
N GLY A 66 -7.46 -47.57 3.99
CA GLY A 66 -7.99 -46.68 5.05
C GLY A 66 -7.10 -45.51 5.50
N SER A 67 -6.04 -45.18 4.74
CA SER A 67 -5.15 -44.03 4.93
C SER A 67 -5.48 -42.85 4.01
N ARG A 68 -6.70 -42.80 3.43
CA ARG A 68 -7.21 -41.61 2.74
C ARG A 68 -7.35 -40.47 3.76
N PHE A 69 -6.37 -39.59 3.79
CA PHE A 69 -6.34 -38.45 4.71
C PHE A 69 -7.52 -37.49 4.47
N ASP A 70 -7.89 -37.29 3.21
CA ASP A 70 -8.98 -36.41 2.79
C ASP A 70 -9.77 -37.08 1.64
N ALA A 71 -10.73 -37.94 1.99
CA ALA A 71 -11.59 -38.61 1.00
C ALA A 71 -12.56 -37.61 0.35
N TYR A 72 -13.01 -37.91 -0.87
CA TYR A 72 -14.06 -37.13 -1.54
C TYR A 72 -15.24 -36.91 -0.59
N PRO A 73 -15.67 -35.66 -0.32
CA PRO A 73 -15.52 -34.43 -1.12
C PRO A 73 -14.35 -33.47 -0.77
N PHE A 74 -13.26 -33.94 -0.15
CA PHE A 74 -12.07 -33.13 0.20
C PHE A 74 -12.34 -31.98 1.19
N ILE A 75 -12.85 -32.32 2.37
CA ILE A 75 -13.20 -31.34 3.42
C ILE A 75 -11.97 -30.57 3.89
N PHE A 76 -10.82 -31.23 4.05
CA PHE A 76 -9.61 -30.57 4.53
C PHE A 76 -9.07 -29.57 3.50
N LEU A 77 -9.00 -29.97 2.24
CA LEU A 77 -8.61 -29.06 1.16
C LEU A 77 -9.53 -27.83 1.12
N THR A 78 -10.83 -28.03 1.24
CA THR A 78 -11.82 -26.94 1.26
C THR A 78 -11.63 -26.01 2.47
N LEU A 79 -11.43 -26.58 3.66
CA LEU A 79 -11.13 -25.82 4.88
C LEU A 79 -9.88 -24.96 4.72
N VAL A 80 -8.79 -25.53 4.21
CA VAL A 80 -7.54 -24.79 4.00
C VAL A 80 -7.73 -23.68 2.97
N LEU A 81 -8.39 -23.95 1.83
CA LEU A 81 -8.63 -22.94 0.79
C LEU A 81 -9.54 -21.79 1.28
N SER A 82 -10.59 -22.10 2.05
CA SER A 82 -11.46 -21.08 2.64
C SER A 82 -10.74 -20.21 3.68
N LEU A 83 -9.89 -20.82 4.52
CA LEU A 83 -9.03 -20.10 5.45
C LEU A 83 -8.02 -19.21 4.70
N GLN A 84 -7.40 -19.75 3.65
CA GLN A 84 -6.46 -19.01 2.80
C GLN A 84 -7.12 -17.75 2.23
N ALA A 85 -8.33 -17.87 1.66
CA ALA A 85 -9.07 -16.74 1.14
C ALA A 85 -9.41 -15.71 2.23
N SER A 86 -9.80 -16.17 3.42
CA SER A 86 -10.12 -15.30 4.56
C SER A 86 -8.91 -14.49 5.04
N TYR A 87 -7.72 -15.10 5.09
CA TYR A 87 -6.49 -14.41 5.52
C TYR A 87 -5.85 -13.56 4.41
N ALA A 88 -6.15 -13.83 3.14
CA ALA A 88 -5.68 -13.00 2.02
C ALA A 88 -6.25 -11.57 2.09
N ALA A 89 -7.54 -11.40 2.44
CA ALA A 89 -8.18 -10.09 2.52
C ALA A 89 -7.46 -9.08 3.44
N PRO A 90 -7.16 -9.37 4.72
CA PRO A 90 -6.46 -8.43 5.59
C PRO A 90 -5.02 -8.16 5.17
N LEU A 91 -4.31 -9.16 4.61
CA LEU A 91 -2.98 -8.96 4.06
C LEU A 91 -2.99 -8.03 2.84
N ILE A 92 -3.97 -8.20 1.95
CA ILE A 92 -4.17 -7.32 0.79
C ILE A 92 -4.48 -5.90 1.27
N LEU A 93 -5.34 -5.72 2.27
CA LEU A 93 -5.64 -4.40 2.85
C LEU A 93 -4.40 -3.71 3.43
N LEU A 94 -3.51 -4.46 4.10
CA LEU A 94 -2.24 -3.92 4.61
C LEU A 94 -1.30 -3.53 3.47
N ALA A 95 -1.24 -4.33 2.39
CA ALA A 95 -0.45 -4.02 1.22
C ALA A 95 -0.99 -2.78 0.47
N GLN A 96 -2.31 -2.67 0.34
CA GLN A 96 -3.01 -1.56 -0.31
C GLN A 96 -2.83 -0.24 0.43
N ASN A 97 -3.01 -0.21 1.76
CA ASN A 97 -2.80 1.01 2.56
C ASN A 97 -1.39 1.61 2.35
N ARG A 98 -0.38 0.76 2.12
CA ARG A 98 0.98 1.21 1.87
C ARG A 98 1.21 1.69 0.44
N GLN A 99 0.57 1.03 -0.54
CA GLN A 99 0.57 1.50 -1.93
C GLN A 99 -0.10 2.87 -2.02
N GLU A 100 -1.28 3.04 -1.43
CA GLU A 100 -1.99 4.33 -1.40
C GLU A 100 -1.17 5.45 -0.74
N ALA A 101 -0.44 5.15 0.33
CA ALA A 101 0.42 6.13 0.99
C ALA A 101 1.56 6.61 0.06
N ARG A 102 2.16 5.71 -0.72
CA ARG A 102 3.17 6.06 -1.73
C ARG A 102 2.55 6.87 -2.86
N ASP A 103 1.42 6.41 -3.39
CA ASP A 103 0.74 7.06 -4.50
C ASP A 103 0.32 8.50 -4.15
N ARG A 104 -0.10 8.75 -2.91
CA ARG A 104 -0.40 10.11 -2.42
C ARG A 104 0.83 11.03 -2.44
N VAL A 105 1.99 10.51 -2.04
CA VAL A 105 3.25 11.29 -2.05
C VAL A 105 3.67 11.60 -3.47
N THR A 106 3.67 10.61 -4.35
CA THR A 106 3.98 10.79 -5.79
C THR A 106 3.03 11.79 -6.44
N GLN A 107 1.71 11.68 -6.19
CA GLN A 107 0.74 12.66 -6.70
C GLN A 107 0.97 14.07 -6.15
N GLY A 108 1.47 14.23 -4.92
CA GLY A 108 1.83 15.54 -4.38
C GLY A 108 2.99 16.17 -5.14
N GLN A 109 4.05 15.39 -5.37
CA GLN A 109 5.23 15.82 -6.13
C GLN A 109 4.90 16.16 -7.58
N ASP A 110 4.05 15.36 -8.23
CA ASP A 110 3.61 15.61 -9.60
C ASP A 110 2.85 16.94 -9.73
N ARG A 111 2.00 17.27 -8.74
CA ARG A 111 1.30 18.56 -8.72
C ARG A 111 2.28 19.73 -8.61
N GLU A 112 3.27 19.65 -7.74
CA GLU A 112 4.29 20.69 -7.61
C GLU A 112 5.17 20.82 -8.86
N ALA A 113 5.55 19.70 -9.47
CA ALA A 113 6.34 19.67 -10.69
C ALA A 113 5.55 20.27 -11.87
N SER A 114 4.26 19.95 -11.97
CA SER A 114 3.36 20.50 -12.99
C SER A 114 3.17 22.01 -12.80
N ALA A 115 2.97 22.48 -11.55
CA ALA A 115 2.88 23.91 -11.25
C ALA A 115 4.16 24.68 -11.63
N ARG A 116 5.34 24.11 -11.34
CA ARG A 116 6.63 24.69 -11.78
C ARG A 116 6.75 24.73 -13.29
N SER A 117 6.40 23.63 -13.97
CA SER A 117 6.46 23.54 -15.44
C SER A 117 5.55 24.59 -16.11
N HIS A 118 4.35 24.83 -15.54
CA HIS A 118 3.47 25.89 -16.01
C HIS A 118 4.08 27.28 -15.84
N ALA A 119 4.69 27.57 -14.69
CA ALA A 119 5.35 28.86 -14.45
C ALA A 119 6.55 29.09 -15.40
N ASP A 120 7.37 28.05 -15.62
CA ASP A 120 8.51 28.12 -16.54
C ASP A 120 8.04 28.34 -18.00
N MET A 121 6.96 27.68 -18.41
CA MET A 121 6.35 27.91 -19.74
C MET A 121 5.83 29.33 -19.88
N GLU A 122 5.17 29.88 -18.86
CA GLU A 122 4.73 31.29 -18.87
C GLU A 122 5.90 32.27 -18.95
N PHE A 123 6.98 32.00 -18.22
CA PHE A 123 8.19 32.81 -18.25
C PHE A 123 8.80 32.80 -19.65
N LEU A 124 9.03 31.60 -20.22
CA LEU A 124 9.57 31.45 -21.58
C LEU A 124 8.66 32.09 -22.63
N ALA A 125 7.33 31.98 -22.49
CA ALA A 125 6.40 32.61 -23.42
C ALA A 125 6.51 34.15 -23.40
N ARG A 126 6.69 34.75 -22.21
CA ARG A 126 6.92 36.19 -22.06
C ARG A 126 8.28 36.60 -22.63
N GLU A 127 9.32 35.81 -22.39
CA GLU A 127 10.66 36.03 -22.94
C GLU A 127 10.64 36.01 -24.48
N VAL A 128 9.94 35.04 -25.08
CA VAL A 128 9.81 34.93 -26.54
C VAL A 128 9.00 36.09 -27.11
N ALA A 129 7.94 36.52 -26.42
CA ALA A 129 7.14 37.66 -26.83
C ALA A 129 7.95 38.97 -26.83
N SER A 130 8.77 39.20 -25.79
CA SER A 130 9.63 40.39 -25.70
C SER A 130 10.74 40.38 -26.75
N LEU A 131 11.37 39.23 -26.99
CA LEU A 131 12.35 39.07 -28.08
C LEU A 131 11.75 39.38 -29.45
N ARG A 132 10.52 38.92 -29.72
CA ARG A 132 9.83 39.20 -30.98
C ARG A 132 9.55 40.69 -31.17
N GLN A 133 9.14 41.39 -30.12
CA GLN A 133 8.89 42.84 -30.18
C GLN A 133 10.18 43.61 -30.46
N GLY A 134 11.27 43.30 -29.74
CA GLY A 134 12.56 43.96 -29.96
C GLY A 134 13.15 43.72 -31.36
N LEU A 135 12.98 42.52 -31.93
CA LEU A 135 13.37 42.25 -33.32
C LEU A 135 12.50 43.01 -34.34
N GLY A 136 11.22 43.23 -34.04
CA GLY A 136 10.31 43.99 -34.90
C GLY A 136 10.68 45.47 -35.01
N GLU A 137 11.18 46.08 -33.94
CA GLU A 137 11.60 47.49 -33.92
C GLU A 137 12.89 47.74 -34.72
N VAL A 138 13.81 46.76 -34.79
CA VAL A 138 15.10 46.90 -35.51
C VAL A 138 14.95 46.69 -37.03
N ALA A 139 13.86 46.07 -37.49
CA ALA A 139 13.61 45.80 -38.90
C ALA A 139 12.93 46.96 -39.67
N THR A 140 12.69 48.10 -39.00
CA THR A 140 12.09 49.31 -39.59
C THR A 140 13.08 50.45 -39.60
#